data_AF-X6P6E4-F1
#
_entry.id   AF-X6P6E4-F1
#
_cell.length_a   1.000
_cell.length_b   1.000
_cell.length_c   1.000
_cell.angle_alpha   90.00
_cell.angle_beta   90.00
_cell.angle_gamma   90.00
#
_symmetry.space_group_name_H-M   'P 1'
#
loop_
_entity.id
_entity.type
_entity.pdbx_description
1 polymer ?
#
loop_
_entity_poly.entity_id
_entity_poly.type
_entity_poly.pdbx_seq_one_letter_code
_entity_poly.pdbx_strand_id
1 'polypeptide(L)'
;MNTQTSFGNFTASTHFQRLKELPTSLSEAQCVSRKQEILICGCFHQRDCYYYHTDKDKYKFICSYPIDVKLESHCVVELIVNIDDHEITLLSFGGKHKHTLVMKYISVWNNANERIKEFGGHQWISFNDNQII
;
A
#
# COMPACT_ATOMS: atom_id res chain seq x y z
N MET A 1 -62.48 4.47 -6.74
CA MET A 1 -61.64 3.32 -7.12
C MET A 1 -60.39 3.89 -7.75
N ASN A 2 -59.32 4.06 -6.97
CA ASN A 2 -58.17 3.13 -6.89
C ASN A 2 -57.28 3.28 -8.14
N THR A 3 -56.01 3.63 -8.09
CA THR A 3 -55.03 3.58 -6.98
C THR A 3 -53.88 4.53 -7.31
N GLN A 4 -53.44 5.34 -6.34
CA GLN A 4 -52.07 5.85 -6.32
C GLN A 4 -51.15 4.66 -6.04
N THR A 5 -50.37 4.25 -7.04
CA THR A 5 -49.20 3.40 -6.83
C THR A 5 -48.06 4.31 -6.37
N SER A 6 -47.77 4.29 -5.07
CA SER A 6 -46.49 4.81 -4.56
C SER A 6 -45.38 3.92 -5.08
N PHE A 7 -44.52 4.48 -5.93
CA PHE A 7 -43.22 3.86 -6.22
C PHE A 7 -42.40 3.98 -4.94
N GLY A 8 -42.30 2.88 -4.20
CA GLY A 8 -41.35 2.77 -3.10
C GLY A 8 -39.95 3.03 -3.64
N ASN A 9 -39.25 4.00 -3.04
CA ASN A 9 -37.83 4.22 -3.29
C ASN A 9 -37.06 2.98 -2.82
N PHE A 10 -36.85 2.03 -3.73
CA PHE A 10 -35.81 1.02 -3.57
C PHE A 10 -34.47 1.73 -3.69
N THR A 11 -33.91 2.14 -2.56
CA THR A 11 -32.48 2.47 -2.47
C THR A 11 -31.74 1.16 -2.74
N ALA A 12 -31.22 1.00 -3.95
CA ALA A 12 -30.33 -0.10 -4.28
C ALA A 12 -29.15 -0.06 -3.29
N SER A 13 -29.09 -1.04 -2.39
CA SER A 13 -27.93 -1.26 -1.53
C SER A 13 -26.77 -1.61 -2.45
N THR A 14 -25.88 -0.66 -2.68
CA THR A 14 -24.65 -0.93 -3.43
C THR A 14 -23.69 -1.63 -2.47
N HIS A 15 -23.32 -2.87 -2.78
CA HIS A 15 -22.32 -3.62 -2.00
C HIS A 15 -20.93 -2.96 -1.98
N PHE A 16 -20.71 -1.99 -2.87
CA PHE A 16 -19.48 -1.22 -2.97
C PHE A 16 -19.72 0.22 -2.56
N GLN A 17 -18.81 0.73 -1.72
CA GLN A 17 -18.72 2.15 -1.40
C GLN A 17 -17.52 2.73 -2.15
N ARG A 18 -17.72 3.88 -2.82
CA ARG A 18 -16.62 4.65 -3.39
C ARG A 18 -15.86 5.33 -2.25
N LEU A 19 -14.55 5.10 -2.19
CA LEU A 19 -13.63 5.73 -1.23
C LEU A 19 -13.01 6.98 -1.84
N LYS A 20 -12.20 7.70 -1.06
CA LYS A 20 -11.47 8.87 -1.54
C LYS A 20 -10.59 8.54 -2.74
N GLU A 21 -10.62 9.42 -3.72
CA GLU A 21 -9.78 9.32 -4.91
C GLU A 21 -8.29 9.36 -4.54
N LEU A 22 -7.52 8.58 -5.29
CA LEU A 22 -6.08 8.50 -5.11
C LEU A 22 -5.41 9.82 -5.53
N PRO A 23 -4.28 10.19 -4.89
CA PRO A 23 -3.49 11.35 -5.31
C PRO A 23 -2.93 11.21 -6.73
N THR A 24 -2.78 9.98 -7.21
CA THR A 24 -2.24 9.63 -8.53
C THR A 24 -3.09 8.52 -9.14
N SER A 25 -3.21 8.52 -10.47
CA SER A 25 -3.77 7.36 -11.17
C SER A 25 -2.87 6.15 -10.94
N LEU A 26 -3.48 4.99 -10.71
CA LEU A 26 -2.78 3.73 -10.50
C LEU A 26 -3.04 2.81 -11.69
N SER A 27 -1.97 2.36 -12.35
CA SER A 27 -2.01 1.31 -13.36
C SER A 27 -1.06 0.20 -12.95
N GLU A 28 -1.55 -1.04 -12.84
CA GLU A 28 -0.75 -2.20 -12.43
C GLU A 28 -0.09 -2.03 -11.04
N ALA A 29 -0.74 -1.28 -10.14
CA ALA A 29 -0.23 -1.06 -8.79
C ALA A 29 -0.15 -2.36 -7.99
N GLN A 30 0.92 -2.50 -7.22
CA GLN A 30 1.10 -3.61 -6.29
C GLN A 30 0.69 -3.16 -4.89
N CYS A 31 -0.18 -3.92 -4.25
CA CYS A 31 -0.75 -3.55 -2.95
C CYS A 31 -0.58 -4.67 -1.92
N VAL A 32 -0.35 -4.30 -0.67
CA VAL A 32 -0.30 -5.22 0.48
C VAL A 32 -1.27 -4.71 1.53
N SER A 33 -2.22 -5.55 1.94
CA SER A 33 -3.19 -5.21 2.99
C SER A 33 -2.70 -5.68 4.36
N ARG A 34 -2.72 -4.80 5.35
CA ARG A 34 -2.40 -5.13 6.74
C ARG A 34 -3.29 -4.36 7.72
N LYS A 35 -4.09 -5.06 8.53
CA LYS A 35 -5.05 -4.46 9.48
C LYS A 35 -5.94 -3.41 8.78
N GLN A 36 -5.98 -2.16 9.27
CA GLN A 36 -6.72 -1.05 8.66
C GLN A 36 -5.92 -0.28 7.59
N GLU A 37 -4.81 -0.83 7.11
CA GLU A 37 -3.92 -0.19 6.15
C GLU A 37 -3.82 -0.99 4.85
N ILE A 38 -3.81 -0.28 3.72
CA ILE A 38 -3.45 -0.81 2.41
C ILE A 38 -2.20 -0.07 1.97
N LEU A 39 -1.07 -0.78 1.89
CA LEU A 39 0.16 -0.29 1.29
C LEU A 39 0.05 -0.38 -0.22
N ILE A 40 0.46 0.67 -0.92
CA ILE A 40 0.48 0.78 -2.37
C ILE A 40 1.93 1.06 -2.74
N CYS A 41 2.57 0.12 -3.44
CA CYS A 41 4.01 0.08 -3.63
C CYS A 41 4.39 0.33 -5.09
N GLY A 42 4.24 1.59 -5.53
CA GLY A 42 4.46 2.00 -6.91
C GLY A 42 3.48 1.37 -7.90
N CYS A 43 3.54 1.83 -9.15
CA CYS A 43 2.76 1.30 -10.25
C CYS A 43 3.51 1.53 -11.58
N PHE A 44 2.90 1.19 -12.71
CA PHE A 44 3.48 1.46 -14.03
C PHE A 44 3.89 2.95 -14.15
N HIS A 45 5.18 3.20 -14.34
CA HIS A 45 5.80 4.53 -14.37
C HIS A 45 5.62 5.44 -13.13
N GLN A 46 5.11 4.93 -12.00
CA GLN A 46 4.98 5.67 -10.75
C GLN A 46 5.80 4.99 -9.65
N ARG A 47 6.76 5.71 -9.09
CA ARG A 47 7.68 5.19 -8.07
C ARG A 47 7.17 5.40 -6.65
N ASP A 48 6.21 6.29 -6.46
CA ASP A 48 5.76 6.67 -5.12
C ASP A 48 4.96 5.55 -4.46
N CYS A 49 5.28 5.33 -3.18
CA CYS A 49 4.57 4.46 -2.28
C CYS A 49 3.65 5.29 -1.38
N TYR A 50 2.46 4.77 -1.16
CA TYR A 50 1.49 5.33 -0.25
C TYR A 50 1.00 4.23 0.68
N TYR A 51 0.43 4.60 1.82
CA TYR A 51 -0.60 3.75 2.41
C TYR A 51 -1.92 4.50 2.40
N TYR A 52 -2.97 3.73 2.45
CA TYR A 52 -4.34 4.16 2.65
C TYR A 52 -4.86 3.59 3.97
N HIS A 53 -5.41 4.43 4.84
CA HIS A 53 -6.06 3.99 6.06
C HIS A 53 -7.57 3.91 5.83
N THR A 54 -8.14 2.71 5.98
CA THR A 54 -9.55 2.43 5.65
C THR A 54 -10.52 3.28 6.46
N ASP A 55 -10.35 3.34 7.79
CA ASP A 55 -11.30 4.05 8.65
C ASP A 55 -11.16 5.57 8.60
N LYS A 56 -9.95 6.06 8.29
CA LYS A 56 -9.66 7.49 8.19
C LYS A 56 -9.91 8.05 6.79
N ASP A 57 -10.12 7.18 5.80
CA ASP A 57 -10.29 7.52 4.39
C ASP A 57 -9.20 8.50 3.87
N LYS A 58 -7.94 8.17 4.21
CA LYS A 58 -6.79 9.04 3.96
C LYS A 58 -5.60 8.27 3.44
N TYR A 59 -4.99 8.82 2.39
CA TYR A 59 -3.67 8.45 1.91
C TYR A 59 -2.60 9.26 2.61
N LYS A 60 -1.44 8.65 2.85
CA LYS A 60 -0.19 9.41 2.99
C LYS A 60 0.94 8.75 2.23
N PHE A 61 1.85 9.60 1.78
CA PHE A 61 3.12 9.21 1.20
C PHE A 61 3.98 8.46 2.23
N ILE A 62 4.75 7.49 1.74
CA ILE A 62 5.70 6.70 2.52
C ILE A 62 7.12 7.02 2.03
N CYS A 63 7.41 6.65 0.79
CA CYS A 63 8.72 6.75 0.15
C CYS A 63 8.54 6.57 -1.36
N SER A 64 9.64 6.56 -2.12
CA SER A 64 9.61 6.19 -3.54
C SER A 64 10.63 5.10 -3.82
N TYR A 65 10.39 4.29 -4.85
CA TYR A 65 11.42 3.41 -5.40
C TYR A 65 12.67 4.20 -5.87
N PRO A 66 13.86 3.60 -5.85
CA PRO A 66 15.08 4.21 -6.38
C PRO A 66 14.91 4.68 -7.83
N ILE A 67 15.62 5.74 -8.21
CA ILE A 67 15.47 6.41 -9.51
C ILE A 67 15.82 5.50 -10.69
N ASP A 68 16.72 4.55 -10.47
CA ASP A 68 17.22 3.57 -11.41
C ASP A 68 16.30 2.34 -11.56
N VAL A 69 15.30 2.19 -10.69
CA VAL A 69 14.36 1.06 -10.72
C VAL A 69 13.15 1.40 -11.58
N LYS A 70 12.94 0.60 -12.63
CA LYS A 70 11.79 0.72 -13.53
C LYS A 70 10.72 -0.30 -13.16
N LEU A 71 9.56 0.21 -12.76
CA LEU A 71 8.42 -0.62 -12.33
C LEU A 71 7.54 -0.98 -13.54
N GLU A 72 7.72 -2.22 -14.01
CA GLU A 72 6.88 -2.85 -15.03
C GLU A 72 6.70 -4.32 -14.66
N SER A 73 5.47 -4.73 -14.37
CA SER A 73 5.06 -6.09 -14.01
C SER A 73 5.82 -6.73 -12.82
N HIS A 74 6.20 -5.93 -11.80
CA HIS A 74 6.81 -6.45 -10.56
C HIS A 74 5.76 -6.96 -9.57
N CYS A 75 6.21 -7.74 -8.59
CA CYS A 75 5.37 -8.21 -7.48
C CYS A 75 5.90 -7.66 -6.16
N VAL A 76 5.00 -7.41 -5.20
CA VAL A 76 5.34 -7.04 -3.83
C VAL A 76 4.62 -7.98 -2.87
N VAL A 77 5.37 -8.57 -1.94
CA VAL A 77 4.85 -9.50 -0.93
C VAL A 77 5.33 -9.09 0.47
N GLU A 78 4.54 -9.46 1.48
CA GLU A 78 4.95 -9.36 2.88
C GLU A 78 5.82 -10.58 3.25
N LEU A 79 6.98 -10.33 3.85
CA LEU A 79 7.84 -11.33 4.46
C LEU A 79 7.54 -11.39 5.96
N ILE A 80 7.02 -12.52 6.42
CA ILE A 80 6.74 -12.78 7.84
C ILE A 80 8.03 -13.25 8.52
N VAL A 81 8.87 -12.30 8.92
CA VAL A 81 10.16 -12.57 9.59
C VAL A 81 10.05 -12.43 11.11
N ASN A 82 9.27 -11.46 11.60
CA ASN A 82 9.09 -11.17 13.03
C ASN A 82 7.59 -11.08 13.36
N ILE A 83 7.24 -11.39 14.61
CA ILE A 83 5.86 -11.35 15.14
C ILE A 83 5.54 -9.94 15.69
N ASP A 84 6.44 -8.95 15.54
CA ASP A 84 6.11 -7.57 15.92
C ASP A 84 4.96 -7.05 15.05
N ASP A 85 3.81 -6.89 15.70
CA ASP A 85 2.55 -6.43 15.16
C ASP A 85 2.58 -4.99 14.61
N HIS A 86 3.70 -4.28 14.75
CA HIS A 86 3.89 -2.90 14.32
C HIS A 86 4.82 -2.73 13.11
N GLU A 87 5.69 -3.70 12.84
CA GLU A 87 6.64 -3.69 11.72
C GLU A 87 6.26 -4.78 10.70
N ILE A 88 6.49 -4.50 9.42
CA ILE A 88 6.53 -5.54 8.38
C ILE A 88 7.76 -5.37 7.52
N THR A 89 8.19 -6.47 6.93
CA THR A 89 9.19 -6.46 5.87
C THR A 89 8.48 -6.72 4.55
N LEU A 90 8.65 -5.82 3.58
CA LEU A 90 8.11 -5.98 2.23
C LEU A 90 9.23 -6.38 1.27
N LEU A 91 8.98 -7.38 0.43
CA LEU A 91 9.87 -7.78 -0.66
C LEU A 91 9.24 -7.40 -1.98
N SER A 92 9.92 -6.54 -2.73
CA SER A 92 9.58 -6.19 -4.11
C SER A 92 10.53 -6.90 -5.05
N PHE A 93 10.01 -7.68 -5.99
CA PHE A 93 10.85 -8.50 -6.85
C PHE A 93 10.26 -8.76 -8.24
N GLY A 94 11.12 -9.19 -9.16
CA GLY A 94 10.72 -9.58 -10.51
C GLY A 94 10.60 -8.39 -11.44
N GLY A 95 9.50 -8.31 -12.18
CA GLY A 95 9.32 -7.31 -13.22
C GLY A 95 10.09 -7.60 -14.51
N LYS A 96 9.84 -6.78 -15.53
CA LYS A 96 10.57 -6.81 -16.79
C LYS A 96 12.02 -6.37 -16.62
N HIS A 97 12.23 -5.36 -15.78
CA HIS A 97 13.54 -4.78 -15.49
C HIS A 97 14.28 -5.42 -14.31
N LYS A 98 13.79 -6.57 -13.81
CA LYS A 98 14.43 -7.44 -12.81
C LYS A 98 15.09 -6.68 -11.66
N HIS A 99 14.38 -6.55 -10.55
CA HIS A 99 14.95 -6.11 -9.28
C HIS A 99 14.58 -7.08 -8.16
N THR A 100 15.29 -6.95 -7.05
CA THR A 100 14.93 -7.54 -5.75
C THR A 100 15.28 -6.50 -4.68
N LEU A 101 14.26 -5.93 -4.05
CA LEU A 101 14.36 -4.86 -3.08
C LEU A 101 13.57 -5.22 -1.84
N VAL A 102 14.02 -4.74 -0.70
CA VAL A 102 13.32 -4.90 0.57
C VAL A 102 13.08 -3.55 1.22
N MET A 103 11.99 -3.44 1.96
CA MET A 103 11.67 -2.27 2.77
C MET A 103 11.10 -2.73 4.10
N LYS A 104 11.65 -2.19 5.20
CA LYS A 104 11.00 -2.27 6.51
C LYS A 104 9.98 -1.15 6.61
N TYR A 105 8.73 -1.51 6.88
CA TYR A 105 7.64 -0.57 7.07
C TYR A 105 7.14 -0.63 8.50
N ILE A 106 6.92 0.56 9.06
CA ILE A 106 6.28 0.76 10.36
C ILE A 106 5.11 1.70 10.14
N SER A 107 3.96 1.35 10.70
CA SER A 107 2.76 2.18 10.62
C SER A 107 3.04 3.60 11.09
N VAL A 108 2.78 4.57 10.21
CA VAL A 108 2.95 6.01 10.53
C VAL A 108 1.84 6.56 11.43
N TRP A 109 0.85 5.76 11.81
CA TRP A 109 -0.24 6.20 12.69
C TRP A 109 0.02 5.92 14.15
N ASN A 110 0.94 5.01 14.47
CA ASN A 110 1.22 4.58 15.84
C ASN A 110 2.28 5.44 16.55
N ASN A 111 2.41 6.72 16.18
CA ASN A 111 3.42 7.65 16.73
C ASN A 111 4.87 7.10 16.72
N ALA A 112 5.20 6.23 15.75
CA ALA A 112 6.47 5.52 15.70
C ALA A 112 7.60 6.33 15.02
N ASN A 113 7.57 7.66 15.10
CA ASN A 113 8.50 8.53 14.38
C ASN A 113 9.97 8.30 14.78
N GLU A 114 10.24 7.98 16.05
CA GLU A 114 11.58 7.68 16.54
C GLU A 114 12.11 6.38 15.91
N ARG A 115 11.33 5.30 15.97
CA ARG A 115 11.67 4.03 15.30
C ARG A 115 11.89 4.20 13.79
N ILE A 116 11.01 4.95 13.11
CA ILE A 116 11.19 5.23 11.69
C ILE A 116 12.55 5.91 11.42
N LYS A 117 12.98 6.84 12.28
CA LYS A 117 14.30 7.48 12.17
C LYS A 117 15.45 6.51 12.43
N GLU A 118 15.32 5.60 13.39
CA GLU A 118 16.33 4.56 13.69
C GLU A 118 16.59 3.66 12.47
N PHE A 119 15.56 3.38 11.66
CA PHE A 119 15.69 2.63 10.40
C PHE A 119 16.15 3.47 9.21
N GLY A 120 16.41 4.77 9.39
CA GLY A 120 16.74 5.69 8.30
C GLY A 120 15.56 6.08 7.42
N GLY A 121 14.33 5.91 7.92
CA GLY A 121 13.10 6.14 7.17
C GLY A 121 12.60 4.90 6.44
N HIS A 122 11.46 5.05 5.76
CA HIS A 122 10.98 4.03 4.84
C HIS A 122 11.74 4.16 3.53
N GLN A 123 12.49 3.14 3.15
CA GLN A 123 13.25 3.14 1.91
C GLN A 123 13.37 1.72 1.35
N TRP A 124 13.33 1.63 0.04
CA TRP A 124 13.66 0.40 -0.68
C TRP A 124 15.18 0.29 -0.79
N ILE A 125 15.73 -0.80 -0.29
CA ILE A 125 17.16 -1.11 -0.37
C ILE A 125 17.36 -2.42 -1.12
N SER A 126 18.52 -2.57 -1.76
CA SER A 126 18.88 -3.83 -2.41
C SER A 126 18.85 -4.97 -1.42
N PHE A 127 18.16 -6.05 -1.80
CA PHE A 127 18.03 -7.22 -0.96
C PHE A 127 19.38 -7.92 -0.79
N ASN A 128 19.77 -8.16 0.46
CA ASN A 128 20.92 -8.98 0.82
C ASN A 128 20.60 -9.85 2.05
N ASP A 129 21.27 -10.99 2.19
CA ASP A 129 20.94 -12.00 3.21
C ASP A 129 21.01 -11.44 4.63
N ASN A 130 21.86 -10.43 4.86
CA ASN A 130 22.02 -9.75 6.15
C ASN A 130 20.79 -8.94 6.60
N GLN A 131 19.76 -8.79 5.76
CA GLN A 131 18.54 -8.02 6.08
C GLN A 131 17.36 -8.88 6.54
N ILE A 132 17.45 -10.21 6.43
CA ILE A 132 16.42 -11.15 6.92
C ILE A 132 16.83 -11.86 8.22
N ILE A 133 18.13 -11.91 8.54
CA ILE A 133 18.67 -12.63 9.70
C ILE A 133 18.69 -11.76 10.94
#